data_AF-A0A7J0C740-F1
#
_entry.id   AF-A0A7J0C740-F1
#
_cell.length_a   1.000
_cell.length_b   1.000
_cell.length_c   1.000
_cell.angle_alpha   90.00
_cell.angle_beta   90.00
_cell.angle_gamma   90.00
#
_symmetry.space_group_name_H-M   'P 1'
#
loop_
_entity.id
_entity.type
_entity.pdbx_description
1 polymer ?
#
loop_
_entity_poly.entity_id
_entity_poly.type
_entity_poly.pdbx_seq_one_letter_code
_entity_poly.pdbx_strand_id
1 'polypeptide(L)'
;MDDAGRIVVSTYPERAKTRNAKRDERVSVIVLSDDWNGPWVQIDGSAEVIDAPDSVEPLVEYFRNISGEHPDWDEYRAAMLKQGKSIIRITPERWGPLSTGGFPAHLAPGS
;
A
#
# COMPACT_ATOMS: atom_id res chain seq x y z
N MET A 1 -0.95 -7.37 0.46
CA MET A 1 0.13 -7.43 1.48
C MET A 1 1.19 -8.39 0.96
N ASP A 2 2.44 -8.26 1.41
CA ASP A 2 3.45 -9.32 1.19
C ASP A 2 3.25 -10.46 2.20
N ASP A 3 3.99 -11.55 2.03
CA ASP A 3 3.92 -12.72 2.92
C ASP A 3 4.38 -12.42 4.36
N ALA A 4 5.04 -11.28 4.57
CA ALA A 4 5.48 -10.79 5.89
C ALA A 4 4.46 -9.84 6.56
N GLY A 5 3.26 -9.67 5.98
CA GLY A 5 2.20 -8.82 6.54
C GLY A 5 2.41 -7.32 6.31
N ARG A 6 3.29 -6.92 5.40
CA ARG A 6 3.50 -5.51 5.04
C ARG A 6 2.49 -5.06 3.99
N ILE A 7 2.11 -3.79 4.05
CA ILE A 7 1.34 -3.15 2.97
C ILE A 7 2.31 -2.78 1.86
N VAL A 8 1.96 -3.11 0.61
CA VAL A 8 2.86 -2.97 -0.52
C VAL A 8 2.23 -2.12 -1.61
N VAL A 9 2.99 -1.17 -2.14
CA VAL A 9 2.55 -0.24 -3.19
C VAL A 9 3.57 -0.20 -4.32
N SER A 10 3.19 -0.65 -5.51
CA SER A 10 3.98 -0.43 -6.73
C SER A 10 3.93 1.05 -7.15
N THR A 11 5.07 1.62 -7.52
CA THR A 11 5.17 3.02 -7.93
C THR A 11 6.41 3.30 -8.80
N TYR A 12 6.75 4.58 -8.96
CA TYR A 12 7.92 5.04 -9.69
C TYR A 12 8.76 5.99 -8.81
N PRO A 13 10.09 6.05 -9.00
CA PRO A 13 11.01 6.81 -8.15
C PRO A 13 10.73 8.32 -8.16
N GLU A 14 10.21 8.86 -9.26
CA GLU A 14 9.90 10.27 -9.43
C GLU A 14 8.57 10.71 -8.80
N ARG A 15 7.79 9.80 -8.22
CA ARG A 15 6.52 10.17 -7.56
C ARG A 15 6.80 10.85 -6.23
N ALA A 16 5.96 11.85 -5.92
CA ALA A 16 6.08 12.61 -4.67
C ALA A 16 6.03 11.70 -3.44
N LYS A 17 5.13 10.70 -3.42
CA LYS A 17 5.04 9.71 -2.34
C LYS A 17 6.35 8.94 -2.14
N THR A 18 7.03 8.58 -3.22
CA THR A 18 8.30 7.86 -3.20
C THR A 18 9.41 8.72 -2.62
N ARG A 19 9.55 9.96 -3.12
CA ARG A 19 10.53 10.92 -2.58
C ARG A 19 10.26 11.27 -1.11
N ASN A 20 8.99 11.43 -0.74
CA ASN A 20 8.60 11.75 0.63
C ASN A 20 8.93 10.58 1.56
N ALA A 21 8.58 9.35 1.19
CA ALA A 21 8.87 8.15 1.98
C ALA A 21 10.38 7.90 2.16
N LYS A 22 11.20 8.20 1.14
CA LYS A 22 12.67 8.16 1.27
C LYS A 22 13.22 9.22 2.21
N ARG A 23 12.57 10.39 2.27
CA ARG A 23 13.00 11.50 3.14
C ARG A 23 12.58 11.28 4.59
N ASP A 24 11.39 10.73 4.77
CA ASP A 24 10.75 10.50 6.06
C ASP A 24 9.90 9.24 5.94
N GLU A 25 10.31 8.19 6.64
CA GLU A 25 9.69 6.87 6.55
C GLU A 25 8.28 6.84 7.16
N ARG A 26 7.90 7.84 7.96
CA ARG A 26 6.60 7.86 8.63
C ARG A 26 5.47 8.02 7.62
N VAL A 27 4.60 7.03 7.56
CA VAL A 27 3.46 7.01 6.64
C VAL A 27 2.18 6.57 7.33
N SER A 28 1.06 7.01 6.76
CA SER A 28 -0.27 6.53 7.12
C SER A 28 -0.98 6.02 5.86
N VAL A 29 -1.63 4.88 5.97
CA VAL A 29 -2.50 4.30 4.94
C VAL A 29 -3.93 4.34 5.46
N ILE A 30 -4.85 4.89 4.66
CA ILE A 30 -6.28 4.87 4.96
C ILE A 30 -6.95 3.88 4.02
N VAL A 31 -7.69 2.93 4.59
CA VAL A 31 -8.55 2.00 3.86
C VAL A 31 -9.99 2.40 4.14
N LEU A 32 -10.73 2.71 3.07
CA LEU A 32 -12.12 3.11 3.11
C LEU A 32 -13.00 1.91 2.75
N SER A 33 -14.18 1.81 3.36
CA SER A 33 -15.26 0.97 2.84
C SER A 33 -15.75 1.47 1.49
N ASP A 34 -16.52 0.63 0.79
CA ASP A 34 -17.15 1.00 -0.49
C ASP A 34 -18.11 2.19 -0.35
N ASP A 35 -18.84 2.26 0.77
CA ASP A 35 -19.68 3.40 1.10
C ASP A 35 -18.83 4.57 1.63
N TRP A 36 -19.03 5.76 1.07
CA TRP A 36 -18.29 6.97 1.45
C TRP A 36 -18.39 7.32 2.94
N ASN A 37 -19.57 7.09 3.54
CA ASN A 37 -19.81 7.31 4.97
C ASN A 37 -19.68 6.02 5.79
N GLY A 38 -19.14 4.95 5.21
CA GLY A 38 -18.98 3.69 5.92
C GLY A 38 -17.72 3.64 6.77
N PRO A 39 -17.43 2.47 7.37
CA PRO A 39 -16.26 2.25 8.20
C PRO A 39 -14.95 2.50 7.45
N TRP A 40 -14.03 3.21 8.09
CA TRP A 40 -12.65 3.33 7.61
C TRP A 40 -11.66 2.92 8.70
N VAL A 41 -10.46 2.56 8.28
CA VAL A 41 -9.31 2.30 9.16
C VAL A 41 -8.10 3.06 8.67
N GLN A 42 -7.38 3.69 9.60
CA GLN A 42 -6.03 4.21 9.36
C GLN A 42 -5.01 3.28 10.00
N ILE A 43 -3.93 3.08 9.27
CA ILE A 43 -2.78 2.28 9.66
C ILE A 43 -1.56 3.21 9.58
N ASP A 44 -0.91 3.44 10.71
CA ASP A 44 0.36 4.16 10.76
C ASP A 44 1.51 3.15 10.75
N GLY A 45 2.60 3.49 10.09
CA GLY A 45 3.78 2.65 10.04
C GLY A 45 4.98 3.35 9.41
N SER A 46 6.00 2.53 9.15
CA SER A 46 7.27 2.95 8.54
C SER A 46 7.39 2.39 7.12
N ALA A 47 7.77 3.25 6.18
CA ALA A 47 7.92 2.95 4.77
C ALA A 47 9.38 2.72 4.40
N GLU A 48 9.64 1.59 3.75
CA GLU A 48 10.88 1.29 3.04
C GLU A 48 10.62 1.41 1.54
N VAL A 49 11.46 2.16 0.83
CA VAL A 49 11.40 2.26 -0.62
C VAL A 49 12.54 1.47 -1.24
N ILE A 50 12.20 0.56 -2.16
CA ILE A 50 13.16 -0.21 -2.93
C ILE A 50 13.02 0.20 -4.40
N ASP A 51 14.11 0.63 -5.00
CA ASP A 51 14.17 0.97 -6.42
C ASP A 51 14.68 -0.22 -7.26
N ALA A 52 14.57 -0.09 -8.57
CA ALA A 52 15.25 -1.01 -9.48
C ALA A 52 16.78 -0.95 -9.28
N PRO A 53 17.50 -2.08 -9.39
CA PRO A 53 17.00 -3.40 -9.80
C PRO A 53 16.36 -4.23 -8.69
N ASP A 54 16.59 -3.89 -7.42
CA ASP A 54 16.21 -4.73 -6.28
C ASP A 54 14.69 -4.81 -6.06
N SER A 55 13.93 -3.89 -6.65
CA SER A 55 12.46 -3.89 -6.64
C SER A 55 11.83 -5.00 -7.50
N VAL A 56 12.58 -5.65 -8.40
CA VAL A 56 12.01 -6.56 -9.41
C VAL A 56 11.37 -7.80 -8.80
N GLU A 57 12.05 -8.52 -7.91
CA GLU A 57 11.45 -9.71 -7.27
C GLU A 57 10.28 -9.34 -6.33
N PRO A 58 10.36 -8.27 -5.51
CA PRO A 58 9.19 -7.77 -4.79
C PRO A 58 7.99 -7.41 -5.70
N LEU A 59 8.24 -6.90 -6.91
CA LEU A 59 7.16 -6.60 -7.87
C LEU A 59 6.53 -7.87 -8.45
N VAL A 60 7.31 -8.95 -8.60
CA VAL A 60 6.79 -10.28 -8.99
C VAL A 60 5.87 -10.82 -7.89
N GLU A 61 6.29 -10.78 -6.62
CA GLU A 61 5.47 -11.19 -5.48
C GLU A 61 4.20 -10.33 -5.38
N TYR A 62 4.34 -9.01 -5.50
CA TYR A 62 3.22 -8.08 -5.56
C TYR A 62 2.21 -8.47 -6.65
N PHE A 63 2.67 -8.73 -7.87
CA PHE A 63 1.80 -9.14 -8.97
C PHE A 63 1.07 -10.44 -8.66
N ARG A 64 1.79 -11.46 -8.16
CA ARG A 64 1.17 -12.74 -7.76
C ARG A 64 0.02 -12.53 -6.78
N ASN A 65 0.22 -11.69 -5.77
CA ASN A 65 -0.76 -11.46 -4.72
C ASN A 65 -2.01 -10.71 -5.22
N ILE A 66 -1.91 -9.88 -6.26
CA ILE A 66 -3.05 -9.09 -6.76
C ILE A 66 -3.66 -9.61 -8.07
N SER A 67 -2.96 -10.45 -8.81
CA SER A 67 -3.34 -10.83 -10.18
C SER A 67 -3.06 -12.32 -10.51
N GLY A 68 -2.48 -13.09 -9.59
CA GLY A 68 -2.14 -14.49 -9.81
C GLY A 68 -0.89 -14.68 -10.68
N GLU A 69 -0.82 -15.75 -11.45
CA GLU A 69 0.37 -16.09 -12.24
C GLU A 69 0.48 -15.29 -13.54
N HIS A 70 1.69 -14.85 -13.88
CA HIS A 70 1.99 -14.24 -15.19
C HIS A 70 2.37 -15.34 -16.20
N PRO A 71 1.93 -15.25 -17.47
CA PRO A 71 2.27 -16.25 -18.50
C PRO A 71 3.76 -16.28 -18.85
N ASP A 72 4.48 -15.18 -18.65
CA ASP A 72 5.93 -15.07 -18.88
C ASP A 72 6.59 -14.19 -17.80
N TRP A 73 7.21 -14.82 -16.80
CA TRP A 73 7.82 -14.06 -15.71
C TRP A 73 9.11 -13.34 -16.11
N ASP A 74 9.83 -13.82 -17.13
CA ASP A 74 11.09 -13.20 -17.56
C ASP A 74 10.82 -11.92 -18.33
N GLU A 75 9.79 -11.92 -19.20
CA GLU A 75 9.30 -10.71 -19.85
C GLU A 75 8.84 -9.67 -18.80
N TYR A 76 8.08 -10.11 -17.80
CA TYR A 76 7.61 -9.23 -16.72
C TYR A 76 8.79 -8.57 -15.97
N ARG A 77 9.79 -9.35 -15.56
CA ARG A 77 10.99 -8.84 -14.89
C ARG A 77 11.76 -7.85 -15.75
N ALA A 78 11.99 -8.18 -17.01
CA ALA A 78 12.65 -7.30 -17.97
C ALA A 78 11.87 -5.98 -18.14
N ALA A 79 10.53 -6.05 -18.20
CA ALA A 79 9.68 -4.88 -18.28
C ALA A 79 9.74 -4.01 -17.02
N MET A 80 9.71 -4.60 -15.82
CA MET A 80 9.81 -3.85 -14.56
C MET A 80 11.16 -3.13 -14.42
N LEU A 81 12.24 -3.83 -14.79
CA LEU A 81 13.59 -3.25 -14.79
C LEU A 81 13.70 -2.10 -15.80
N LYS A 82 13.21 -2.30 -17.04
CA LYS A 82 13.21 -1.26 -18.08
C LYS A 82 12.37 -0.04 -17.68
N GLN A 83 11.25 -0.28 -17.00
CA GLN A 83 10.38 0.79 -16.49
C GLN A 83 10.96 1.53 -15.29
N GLY A 84 12.02 1.00 -14.65
CA GLY A 84 12.61 1.58 -13.44
C GLY A 84 11.62 1.70 -12.29
N LYS A 85 10.68 0.75 -12.15
CA LYS A 85 9.65 0.80 -11.10
C LYS A 85 10.26 0.63 -9.72
N SER A 86 9.68 1.33 -8.75
CA SER A 86 9.97 1.17 -7.33
C SER A 86 8.81 0.46 -6.64
N ILE A 87 9.09 -0.09 -5.47
CA ILE A 87 8.08 -0.61 -4.56
C ILE A 87 8.24 0.08 -3.21
N ILE A 88 7.11 0.39 -2.57
CA ILE A 88 7.07 0.86 -1.19
C ILE A 88 6.53 -0.29 -0.34
N ARG A 89 7.30 -0.71 0.66
CA ARG A 89 6.87 -1.65 1.71
C ARG A 89 6.59 -0.85 2.97
N ILE A 90 5.42 -1.05 3.57
CA ILE A 90 5.01 -0.35 4.78
C ILE A 90 4.83 -1.39 5.87
N THR A 91 5.64 -1.27 6.93
CA THR A 91 5.53 -2.11 8.13
C THR A 91 4.51 -1.47 9.06
N PRO A 92 3.34 -2.10 9.30
CA PRO A 92 2.33 -1.55 10.20
C PRO A 92 2.84 -1.50 11.64
N GLU A 93 2.64 -0.37 12.33
CA GLU A 93 3.04 -0.20 13.74
C GLU A 93 1.84 -0.04 14.66
N ARG A 94 0.81 0.69 14.20
CA ARG A 94 -0.46 0.86 14.91
C ARG A 94 -1.59 1.10 13.93
N TRP A 95 -2.81 0.82 14.36
CA TRP A 95 -4.01 1.06 13.58
C TRP A 95 -5.16 1.52 14.49
N GLY A 96 -6.07 2.32 13.94
CA GLY A 96 -7.32 2.71 14.61
C GLY A 96 -7.91 4.04 14.13
N PRO A 97 -9.15 4.40 14.55
CA PRO A 97 -10.26 3.53 14.96
C PRO A 97 -10.95 2.90 13.73
N LEU A 98 -11.70 1.80 13.91
CA LEU A 98 -12.79 1.43 12.98
C LEU A 98 -13.90 2.46 13.16
N SER A 99 -13.77 3.61 12.51
CA SER A 99 -14.74 4.70 12.62
C SER A 99 -15.91 4.38 11.70
N THR A 100 -17.03 3.91 12.24
CA THR A 100 -18.19 3.43 11.49
C THR A 100 -19.05 4.53 10.85
N GLY A 101 -18.50 5.72 10.61
CA GLY A 101 -19.21 6.85 10.01
C GLY A 101 -20.60 7.08 10.60
N GLY A 102 -20.64 7.65 11.80
CA GLY A 102 -21.89 7.97 12.48
C GLY A 102 -21.84 9.35 13.10
N PHE A 103 -22.99 10.02 13.12
CA PHE A 103 -23.19 11.16 14.03
C PHE A 103 -22.88 10.71 15.47
N PRO A 104 -22.43 11.62 16.36
CA PRO A 104 -22.40 11.36 17.79
C PRO A 104 -23.68 10.67 18.25
N ALA A 105 -23.61 9.70 19.16
CA ALA A 105 -24.76 8.91 19.59
C ALA A 105 -25.99 9.75 20.01
N HIS A 106 -25.77 10.99 20.47
CA HIS A 106 -26.83 11.93 20.84
C HIS A 106 -27.57 12.59 19.66
N LEU A 107 -27.12 12.39 18.42
CA LEU A 107 -27.68 12.96 17.19
C LEU A 107 -28.24 11.88 16.23
N ALA A 108 -28.09 10.60 16.55
CA ALA A 108 -28.74 9.53 15.79
C ALA A 108 -30.25 9.53 16.09
N PRO A 109 -31.15 9.60 15.08
CA PRO A 109 -32.59 9.48 15.33
C PRO A 109 -32.87 8.12 15.95
N GLY A 110 -33.59 8.13 17.07
CA GLY A 110 -33.88 6.93 17.87
C GLY A 110 -34.45 5.80 17.01
N SER A 111 -33.88 4.61 17.18
CA SER A 111 -34.34 3.33 16.62
C SER A 111 -35.75 2.97 17.06
#